data_AF-A0A2J5HYI9-F1
#
_entry.id   AF-A0A2J5HYI9-F1
#
_cell.length_a   1.000
_cell.length_b   1.000
_cell.length_c   1.000
_cell.angle_alpha   90.00
_cell.angle_beta   90.00
_cell.angle_gamma   90.00
#
_symmetry.space_group_name_H-M   'P 1'
#
loop_
_entity.id
_entity.type
_entity.pdbx_description
1 polymer ?
#
loop_
_entity_poly.entity_id
_entity_poly.type
_entity_poly.pdbx_seq_one_letter_code
_entity_poly.pdbx_strand_id
1 'polypeptide(L)'
;MLGSFLGWFFYLFDPLANLAIPPIQPQARLRPENNVPVAAEGPWEDIITGHYGVPPLIRIHDRDGIVKWKFERDDVQQDLPDEIRKCLYSSANDATELKWIRNGTAVAAVYSALALIINHTPDNPETDKLITWAICRDNEFLWNAHTLEPLPGDRMAVGTTGQRPWDGVLVYNTSEALPLDPSPPILQNVTGLRAIHGLIWDEAGSALWAAGTDFAADGSDPEPARATIHAYPFDEATGLLQADDAYVYRLDEPIRQEVEWGAGFSWWVGAHDLVPIPNQRKFLISEDHGLHAFDIPTGRFTEHNAAVADKYMPGFRVTTNDRHGVDGDGVFQELPYGDLKGFSIAPDGSFIYVQSLWQKYRGNHTSIVENGVYREINQGLEIYRSRWFGNIDGWPKPL
;
A
#
# COMPACT_ATOMS: atom_id res chain seq x y z
N MET A 1 -4.52 -53.95 -24.24
CA MET A 1 -4.12 -52.61 -23.80
C MET A 1 -5.38 -51.87 -23.38
N LEU A 2 -5.66 -51.92 -22.07
CA LEU A 2 -6.69 -51.13 -21.41
C LEU A 2 -6.03 -49.85 -20.89
N GLY A 3 -6.72 -48.71 -21.02
CA GLY A 3 -6.27 -47.48 -20.41
C GLY A 3 -7.10 -46.28 -20.84
N SER A 4 -8.30 -46.12 -20.27
CA SER A 4 -9.03 -44.85 -20.17
C SER A 4 -10.30 -45.06 -19.35
N PHE A 5 -10.16 -45.10 -18.03
CA PHE A 5 -11.25 -44.99 -17.06
C PHE A 5 -10.59 -44.63 -15.72
N LEU A 6 -10.39 -43.34 -15.43
CA LEU A 6 -10.15 -42.76 -14.08
C LEU A 6 -9.85 -41.24 -14.14
N GLY A 7 -10.57 -40.48 -14.97
CA GLY A 7 -10.45 -39.02 -15.05
C GLY A 7 -11.49 -38.24 -14.22
N TRP A 8 -12.36 -38.91 -13.48
CA TRP A 8 -13.60 -38.32 -12.93
C TRP A 8 -13.76 -38.47 -11.41
N PHE A 9 -12.69 -38.81 -10.67
CA PHE A 9 -12.77 -39.04 -9.22
C PHE A 9 -12.19 -37.94 -8.32
N PHE A 10 -11.72 -36.80 -8.86
CA PHE A 10 -11.19 -35.68 -8.05
C PHE A 10 -12.19 -34.52 -7.81
N TYR A 11 -13.47 -34.68 -8.16
CA TYR A 11 -14.52 -33.68 -7.91
C TYR A 11 -15.45 -34.00 -6.73
N LEU A 12 -15.05 -34.90 -5.81
CA LEU A 12 -15.94 -35.38 -4.73
C LEU A 12 -15.45 -35.10 -3.30
N PHE A 13 -14.45 -34.25 -3.10
CA PHE A 13 -14.09 -33.77 -1.77
C PHE A 13 -13.85 -32.27 -1.80
N ASP A 14 -14.92 -31.52 -1.55
CA ASP A 14 -14.84 -30.13 -1.10
C ASP A 14 -14.26 -30.13 0.33
N PRO A 15 -13.01 -29.68 0.56
CA PRO A 15 -12.44 -29.61 1.90
C PRO A 15 -12.95 -28.39 2.68
N LEU A 16 -13.81 -27.53 2.09
CA LEU A 16 -14.28 -26.28 2.70
C LEU A 16 -15.64 -26.39 3.37
N ALA A 17 -16.29 -27.56 3.35
CA ALA A 17 -17.65 -27.72 3.88
C ALA A 17 -17.77 -27.77 5.42
N ASN A 18 -16.73 -27.43 6.20
CA ASN A 18 -16.85 -27.47 7.66
C ASN A 18 -15.99 -26.46 8.44
N LEU A 19 -15.86 -25.23 7.95
CA LEU A 19 -15.51 -24.10 8.80
C LEU A 19 -16.78 -23.28 9.05
N ALA A 20 -17.44 -23.54 10.17
CA ALA A 20 -18.47 -22.67 10.70
C ALA A 20 -17.82 -21.36 11.18
N ILE A 21 -17.47 -20.50 10.22
CA ILE A 21 -17.10 -19.11 10.47
C ILE A 21 -18.42 -18.42 10.82
N PRO A 22 -18.58 -17.88 12.05
CA PRO A 22 -19.79 -17.15 12.38
C PRO A 22 -19.96 -15.97 11.41
N PRO A 23 -21.19 -15.67 10.96
CA PRO A 23 -21.43 -14.54 10.07
C PRO A 23 -20.89 -13.27 10.73
N ILE A 24 -19.97 -12.60 10.02
CA ILE A 24 -19.37 -11.34 10.44
C ILE A 24 -20.53 -10.36 10.66
N GLN A 25 -20.63 -9.85 11.89
CA GLN A 25 -21.63 -8.85 12.21
C GLN A 25 -21.16 -7.51 11.64
N PRO A 26 -22.01 -6.76 10.91
CA PRO A 26 -21.67 -5.40 10.47
C PRO A 26 -21.19 -4.58 11.67
N GLN A 27 -19.99 -4.00 11.56
CA GLN A 27 -19.33 -3.34 12.68
C GLN A 27 -20.20 -2.21 13.23
N ALA A 28 -20.45 -2.21 14.54
CA ALA A 28 -21.38 -1.28 15.20
C ALA A 28 -21.05 0.20 14.94
N ARG A 29 -19.78 0.57 14.72
CA ARG A 29 -19.33 1.94 14.46
C ARG A 29 -19.78 2.53 13.11
N LEU A 30 -20.24 1.71 12.17
CA LEU A 30 -20.71 2.17 10.85
C LEU A 30 -22.18 2.60 10.82
N ARG A 31 -22.87 2.47 11.96
CA ARG A 31 -24.26 2.90 12.05
C ARG A 31 -24.32 4.43 12.16
N PRO A 32 -25.23 5.11 11.43
CA PRO A 32 -25.36 6.58 11.47
C PRO A 32 -25.48 7.16 12.88
N GLU A 33 -26.05 6.40 13.82
CA GLU A 33 -26.19 6.76 15.23
C GLU A 33 -24.89 6.75 16.05
N ASN A 34 -23.79 6.21 15.51
CA ASN A 34 -22.49 6.06 16.21
C ASN A 34 -21.38 6.96 15.65
N ASN A 35 -21.72 7.98 14.85
CA ASN A 35 -20.82 9.06 14.43
C ASN A 35 -20.40 9.92 15.65
N VAL A 36 -19.49 9.39 16.46
CA VAL A 36 -18.80 10.16 17.49
C VAL A 36 -17.75 11.03 16.79
N PRO A 37 -17.81 12.37 16.88
CA PRO A 37 -16.77 13.24 16.36
C PRO A 37 -15.46 12.89 17.08
N VAL A 38 -14.46 12.41 16.34
CA VAL A 38 -13.11 12.25 16.87
C VAL A 38 -12.57 13.66 17.11
N ALA A 39 -12.17 13.95 18.35
CA ALA A 39 -11.64 15.25 18.71
C ALA A 39 -10.36 15.57 17.92
N ALA A 40 -10.11 16.85 17.67
CA ALA A 40 -8.91 17.36 16.97
C ALA A 40 -7.58 17.02 17.66
N GLU A 41 -7.61 16.43 18.86
CA GLU A 41 -6.45 15.90 19.60
C GLU A 41 -6.31 14.36 19.44
N GLY A 42 -6.83 13.80 18.35
CA GLY A 42 -6.70 12.38 17.97
C GLY A 42 -5.35 12.05 17.29
N PRO A 43 -5.14 10.81 16.80
CA PRO A 43 -3.86 10.19 16.39
C PRO A 43 -3.11 10.83 15.19
N TRP A 44 -3.38 12.09 14.88
CA TRP A 44 -2.84 12.85 13.75
C TRP A 44 -1.61 13.69 14.11
N GLU A 45 -1.06 13.47 15.30
CA GLU A 45 0.20 14.08 15.75
C GLU A 45 1.42 13.24 15.37
N ASP A 46 1.22 11.94 15.15
CA ASP A 46 2.27 10.98 14.88
C ASP A 46 2.30 10.58 13.41
N ILE A 47 3.51 10.35 12.92
CA ILE A 47 3.83 9.97 11.56
C ILE A 47 4.64 8.68 11.65
N ILE A 48 4.27 7.70 10.83
CA ILE A 48 5.04 6.49 10.63
C ILE A 48 5.85 6.62 9.32
N THR A 49 7.15 6.33 9.40
CA THR A 49 8.09 6.43 8.27
C THR A 49 8.96 5.19 8.16
N GLY A 50 9.10 4.68 6.94
CA GLY A 50 10.02 3.60 6.57
C GLY A 50 11.31 4.16 5.98
N HIS A 51 12.43 3.87 6.62
CA HIS A 51 13.76 4.21 6.13
C HIS A 51 14.41 2.99 5.51
N TYR A 52 14.83 3.13 4.26
CA TYR A 52 15.61 2.10 3.58
C TYR A 52 17.03 2.07 4.13
N GLY A 53 17.59 0.87 4.19
CA GLY A 53 18.93 0.65 4.74
C GLY A 53 19.20 -0.83 4.91
N VAL A 54 20.42 -1.22 5.26
CA VAL A 54 20.74 -2.61 5.62
C VAL A 54 21.26 -2.62 7.07
N PRO A 55 20.42 -2.86 8.08
CA PRO A 55 18.97 -3.14 7.98
C PRO A 55 18.12 -1.88 7.73
N PRO A 56 16.87 -2.05 7.25
CA PRO A 56 15.89 -0.97 7.20
C PRO A 56 15.43 -0.59 8.61
N LEU A 57 14.68 0.50 8.73
CA LEU A 57 14.22 1.04 10.01
C LEU A 57 12.81 1.61 9.88
N ILE A 58 11.93 1.28 10.83
CA ILE A 58 10.60 1.91 10.95
C ILE A 58 10.63 2.87 12.14
N ARG A 59 10.11 4.07 11.97
CA ARG A 59 9.95 5.05 13.05
C ARG A 59 8.52 5.54 13.14
N ILE A 60 8.07 5.76 14.37
CA ILE A 60 6.91 6.61 14.67
C ILE A 60 7.46 7.84 15.40
N HIS A 61 7.17 9.00 14.86
CA HIS A 61 7.67 10.29 15.35
C HIS A 61 6.58 11.35 15.27
N ASP A 62 6.71 12.42 16.03
CA ASP A 62 5.78 13.55 15.90
C ASP A 62 6.03 14.36 14.61
N ARG A 63 5.21 15.40 14.43
CA ARG A 63 5.31 16.33 13.30
C ARG A 63 6.67 17.04 13.21
N ASP A 64 7.40 17.17 14.31
CA ASP A 64 8.74 17.79 14.36
C ASP A 64 9.89 16.79 14.08
N GLY A 65 9.56 15.52 13.86
CA GLY A 65 10.53 14.45 13.62
C GLY A 65 11.14 13.90 14.92
N ILE A 66 10.57 14.21 16.08
CA ILE A 66 11.03 13.65 17.36
C ILE A 66 10.49 12.22 17.45
N VAL A 67 11.42 11.26 17.46
CA VAL A 67 11.12 9.82 17.48
C VAL A 67 10.52 9.42 18.82
N LYS A 68 9.31 8.85 18.79
CA LYS A 68 8.58 8.32 19.95
C LYS A 68 8.69 6.80 20.05
N TRP A 69 8.73 6.12 18.91
CA TRP A 69 8.92 4.67 18.82
C TRP A 69 9.73 4.32 17.58
N LYS A 70 10.48 3.22 17.65
CA LYS A 70 11.26 2.70 16.53
C LYS A 70 11.24 1.18 16.52
N PHE A 71 11.36 0.60 15.34
CA PHE A 71 11.57 -0.83 15.16
C PHE A 71 12.75 -1.09 14.24
N GLU A 72 13.71 -1.83 14.78
CA GLU A 72 14.86 -2.40 14.07
C GLU A 72 14.86 -3.92 14.29
N ARG A 73 15.48 -4.69 13.38
CA ARG A 73 15.47 -6.16 13.49
C ARG A 73 16.09 -6.69 14.79
N ASP A 74 17.01 -5.92 15.39
CA ASP A 74 17.70 -6.28 16.63
C ASP A 74 16.80 -6.07 17.87
N ASP A 75 15.67 -5.38 17.73
CA ASP A 75 14.65 -5.28 18.77
C ASP A 75 13.91 -6.61 18.99
N VAL A 76 13.94 -7.52 18.01
CA VAL A 76 13.18 -8.78 18.06
C VAL A 76 13.87 -9.79 18.98
N GLN A 77 13.34 -9.94 20.19
CA GLN A 77 13.85 -10.88 21.20
C GLN A 77 13.12 -12.22 21.22
N GLN A 78 11.98 -12.34 20.51
CA GLN A 78 11.23 -13.59 20.45
C GLN A 78 11.94 -14.65 19.60
N ASP A 79 11.66 -15.92 19.86
CA ASP A 79 12.02 -16.99 18.95
C ASP A 79 11.18 -16.90 17.66
N LEU A 80 11.88 -17.00 16.53
CA LEU A 80 11.29 -16.99 15.20
C LEU A 80 11.61 -18.31 14.49
N PRO A 81 10.68 -18.84 13.66
CA PRO A 81 11.01 -19.87 12.69
C PRO A 81 12.23 -19.48 11.83
N ASP A 82 13.05 -20.47 11.46
CA ASP A 82 14.35 -20.25 10.82
C ASP A 82 14.24 -19.46 9.51
N GLU A 83 13.21 -19.72 8.70
CA GLU A 83 12.97 -19.02 7.45
C GLU A 83 12.58 -17.56 7.67
N ILE A 84 11.70 -17.27 8.64
CA ILE A 84 11.33 -15.90 9.01
C ILE A 84 12.56 -15.16 9.54
N ARG A 85 13.36 -15.81 10.40
CA ARG A 85 14.61 -15.26 10.92
C ARG A 85 15.58 -14.95 9.78
N LYS A 86 15.79 -15.86 8.85
CA LYS A 86 16.67 -15.65 7.69
C LYS A 86 16.25 -14.42 6.87
N CYS A 87 14.95 -14.23 6.65
CA CYS A 87 14.44 -13.11 5.86
C CYS A 87 14.50 -11.78 6.63
N LEU A 88 14.24 -11.80 7.96
CA LEU A 88 14.43 -10.65 8.84
C LEU A 88 15.89 -10.15 8.82
N TYR A 89 16.84 -11.07 8.91
CA TYR A 89 18.29 -10.80 8.97
C TYR A 89 18.98 -10.79 7.60
N SER A 90 18.22 -10.82 6.51
CA SER A 90 18.76 -10.72 5.15
C SER A 90 19.40 -9.35 4.90
N SER A 91 20.05 -9.21 3.74
CA SER A 91 20.59 -7.94 3.25
C SER A 91 19.56 -7.11 2.47
N ALA A 92 18.29 -7.51 2.44
CA ALA A 92 17.23 -6.72 1.82
C ALA A 92 17.09 -5.38 2.56
N ASN A 93 16.86 -4.30 1.82
CA ASN A 93 16.84 -2.95 2.37
C ASN A 93 15.46 -2.31 2.42
N ASP A 94 14.41 -3.10 2.16
CA ASP A 94 13.07 -2.58 1.93
C ASP A 94 12.40 -2.07 3.20
N ALA A 95 11.73 -0.93 3.05
CA ALA A 95 10.70 -0.41 3.95
C ALA A 95 9.60 0.27 3.10
N THR A 96 9.03 -0.50 2.17
CA THR A 96 8.19 0.03 1.06
C THR A 96 6.77 0.39 1.48
N GLU A 97 6.23 -0.26 2.51
CA GLU A 97 4.88 -0.02 3.04
C GLU A 97 4.85 -0.16 4.55
N LEU A 98 4.05 0.69 5.18
CA LEU A 98 3.89 0.77 6.62
C LEU A 98 2.52 1.38 6.93
N LYS A 99 1.71 0.65 7.69
CA LYS A 99 0.35 1.05 8.02
C LYS A 99 0.04 0.83 9.49
N TRP A 100 -0.59 1.85 10.06
CA TRP A 100 -1.29 1.75 11.33
C TRP A 100 -2.45 0.76 11.19
N ILE A 101 -2.56 -0.20 12.09
CA ILE A 101 -3.66 -1.18 12.14
C ILE A 101 -4.13 -1.40 13.58
N ARG A 102 -5.27 -2.08 13.77
CA ARG A 102 -5.80 -2.50 15.09
C ARG A 102 -5.86 -1.38 16.12
N ASN A 103 -6.36 -0.22 15.69
CA ASN A 103 -6.43 0.96 16.55
C ASN A 103 -5.07 1.46 17.08
N GLY A 104 -3.98 1.21 16.36
CA GLY A 104 -2.64 1.69 16.69
C GLY A 104 -1.86 0.79 17.62
N THR A 105 -2.41 -0.37 17.97
CA THR A 105 -1.68 -1.38 18.77
C THR A 105 -0.77 -2.26 17.91
N ALA A 106 -0.79 -2.09 16.59
CA ALA A 106 0.09 -2.81 15.68
C ALA A 106 0.40 -2.02 14.40
N VAL A 107 1.48 -2.43 13.74
CA VAL A 107 1.96 -1.91 12.46
C VAL A 107 2.03 -3.08 11.47
N ALA A 108 1.37 -2.95 10.33
CA ALA A 108 1.61 -3.84 9.18
C ALA A 108 2.67 -3.21 8.28
N ALA A 109 3.67 -3.98 7.85
CA ALA A 109 4.77 -3.45 7.05
C ALA A 109 5.36 -4.45 6.05
N VAL A 110 5.90 -3.91 4.95
CA VAL A 110 6.91 -4.59 4.14
C VAL A 110 8.27 -4.09 4.61
N TYR A 111 9.05 -4.98 5.21
CA TYR A 111 10.31 -4.65 5.89
C TYR A 111 11.35 -5.75 5.65
N SER A 112 12.55 -5.38 5.22
CA SER A 112 13.58 -6.33 4.80
C SER A 112 12.97 -7.33 3.79
N ALA A 113 13.30 -8.62 3.84
CA ALA A 113 12.68 -9.64 2.98
C ALA A 113 11.35 -10.20 3.55
N LEU A 114 10.59 -9.42 4.32
CA LEU A 114 9.35 -9.84 4.96
C LEU A 114 8.16 -8.94 4.60
N ALA A 115 6.96 -9.53 4.55
CA ALA A 115 5.72 -8.84 4.86
C ALA A 115 5.29 -9.30 6.27
N LEU A 116 4.97 -8.37 7.18
CA LEU A 116 4.74 -8.72 8.58
C LEU A 116 3.82 -7.75 9.33
N ILE A 117 3.36 -8.19 10.51
CA ILE A 117 2.68 -7.39 11.52
C ILE A 117 3.53 -7.36 12.79
N ILE A 118 3.75 -6.15 13.31
CA ILE A 118 4.52 -5.85 14.52
C ILE A 118 3.58 -5.27 15.57
N ASN A 119 3.66 -5.73 16.81
CA ASN A 119 2.99 -5.08 17.92
C ASN A 119 3.59 -3.70 18.20
N HIS A 120 2.71 -2.73 18.39
CA HIS A 120 3.01 -1.39 18.85
C HIS A 120 2.30 -1.17 20.18
N THR A 121 2.96 -1.58 21.26
CA THR A 121 2.44 -1.46 22.63
C THR A 121 3.53 -0.85 23.51
N PRO A 122 3.94 0.41 23.27
CA PRO A 122 5.08 1.02 23.97
C PRO A 122 4.92 1.05 25.50
N ASP A 123 3.67 1.07 25.99
CA ASP A 123 3.35 1.01 27.43
C ASP A 123 3.44 -0.41 28.02
N ASN A 124 3.62 -1.45 27.19
CA ASN A 124 3.81 -2.83 27.60
C ASN A 124 5.05 -3.46 26.92
N PRO A 125 6.25 -3.31 27.51
CA PRO A 125 7.50 -3.80 26.93
C PRO A 125 7.56 -5.31 26.69
N GLU A 126 6.73 -6.12 27.36
CA GLU A 126 6.70 -7.57 27.15
C GLU A 126 6.08 -7.97 25.81
N THR A 127 5.17 -7.15 25.30
CA THR A 127 4.46 -7.40 24.03
C THR A 127 4.87 -6.46 22.91
N ASP A 128 5.56 -5.36 23.23
CA ASP A 128 6.00 -4.38 22.25
C ASP A 128 7.00 -5.02 21.27
N LYS A 129 6.88 -4.65 20.00
CA LYS A 129 7.77 -5.11 18.90
C LYS A 129 7.77 -6.61 18.63
N LEU A 130 6.84 -7.36 19.22
CA LEU A 130 6.62 -8.76 18.83
C LEU A 130 6.07 -8.83 17.40
N ILE A 131 6.60 -9.76 16.62
CA ILE A 131 6.07 -10.12 15.31
C ILE A 131 4.93 -11.12 15.54
N THR A 132 3.71 -10.73 15.18
CA THR A 132 2.49 -11.55 15.36
C THR A 132 2.04 -12.24 14.08
N TRP A 133 2.50 -11.78 12.93
CA TRP A 133 2.38 -12.46 11.65
C TRP A 133 3.57 -12.08 10.75
N ALA A 134 4.11 -13.02 9.98
CA ALA A 134 5.10 -12.73 8.97
C ALA A 134 5.14 -13.79 7.87
N ILE A 135 5.52 -13.39 6.67
CA ILE A 135 5.86 -14.27 5.56
C ILE A 135 7.13 -13.79 4.88
N CYS A 136 8.00 -14.74 4.53
CA CYS A 136 9.18 -14.42 3.73
C CYS A 136 8.80 -14.11 2.28
N ARG A 137 9.29 -12.97 1.80
CA ARG A 137 9.11 -12.49 0.43
C ARG A 137 10.03 -13.19 -0.56
N ASP A 138 11.14 -13.79 -0.12
CA ASP A 138 12.12 -14.51 -0.97
C ASP A 138 11.56 -15.84 -1.51
N ASN A 139 10.51 -15.74 -2.33
CA ASN A 139 9.82 -16.84 -3.00
C ASN A 139 9.28 -16.37 -4.35
N GLU A 140 8.81 -17.30 -5.18
CA GLU A 140 8.43 -17.01 -6.58
C GLU A 140 7.25 -16.04 -6.74
N PHE A 141 6.42 -15.87 -5.71
CA PHE A 141 5.22 -15.03 -5.74
C PHE A 141 5.45 -13.65 -5.11
N LEU A 142 6.20 -13.58 -4.00
CA LEU A 142 6.30 -12.38 -3.17
C LEU A 142 7.63 -11.64 -3.25
N TRP A 143 8.59 -12.08 -4.09
CA TRP A 143 9.94 -11.50 -4.16
C TRP A 143 9.95 -9.99 -4.43
N ASN A 144 8.87 -9.48 -5.01
CA ASN A 144 8.63 -8.07 -5.29
C ASN A 144 7.33 -7.55 -4.65
N ALA A 145 6.89 -8.15 -3.55
CA ALA A 145 5.81 -7.59 -2.72
C ALA A 145 6.18 -6.16 -2.30
N HIS A 146 5.23 -5.23 -2.38
CA HIS A 146 5.51 -3.80 -2.30
C HIS A 146 4.57 -3.03 -1.40
N THR A 147 3.32 -3.49 -1.32
CA THR A 147 2.26 -2.91 -0.48
C THR A 147 1.45 -4.02 0.17
N LEU A 148 0.75 -3.67 1.24
CA LEU A 148 -0.16 -4.55 1.95
C LEU A 148 -1.33 -3.75 2.51
N GLU A 149 -2.43 -4.44 2.78
CA GLU A 149 -3.62 -3.84 3.38
C GLU A 149 -4.39 -4.89 4.20
N PRO A 150 -4.72 -4.59 5.46
CA PRO A 150 -5.59 -5.47 6.25
C PRO A 150 -6.99 -5.52 5.62
N LEU A 151 -7.59 -6.71 5.66
CA LEU A 151 -8.95 -6.98 5.23
C LEU A 151 -9.79 -7.51 6.41
N PRO A 152 -11.13 -7.47 6.34
CA PRO A 152 -11.98 -8.08 7.37
C PRO A 152 -11.67 -9.56 7.63
N GLY A 153 -11.76 -9.95 8.90
CA GLY A 153 -11.67 -11.35 9.31
C GLY A 153 -10.24 -11.90 9.41
N ASP A 154 -9.33 -11.16 10.03
CA ASP A 154 -7.92 -11.53 10.22
C ASP A 154 -7.22 -11.86 8.89
N ARG A 155 -7.39 -11.01 7.90
CA ARG A 155 -6.80 -11.20 6.56
C ARG A 155 -5.86 -10.07 6.22
N MET A 156 -4.83 -10.40 5.44
CA MET A 156 -3.91 -9.42 4.87
C MET A 156 -3.81 -9.64 3.37
N ALA A 157 -4.12 -8.60 2.60
CA ALA A 157 -3.79 -8.53 1.19
C ALA A 157 -2.34 -8.06 1.03
N VAL A 158 -1.57 -8.73 0.18
CA VAL A 158 -0.19 -8.37 -0.18
C VAL A 158 -0.12 -8.19 -1.69
N GLY A 159 0.15 -6.96 -2.12
CA GLY A 159 0.28 -6.60 -3.54
C GLY A 159 1.73 -6.64 -4.00
N THR A 160 1.96 -7.08 -5.23
CA THR A 160 3.30 -7.23 -5.81
C THR A 160 3.51 -6.32 -7.02
N THR A 161 4.76 -5.86 -7.24
CA THR A 161 5.11 -5.14 -8.47
C THR A 161 5.34 -6.06 -9.67
N GLY A 162 4.66 -7.22 -9.68
CA GLY A 162 4.85 -8.25 -10.69
C GLY A 162 4.39 -7.81 -12.07
N GLN A 163 5.05 -8.32 -13.09
CA GLN A 163 4.84 -7.96 -14.49
C GLN A 163 4.11 -9.05 -15.28
N ARG A 164 3.88 -10.22 -14.68
CA ARG A 164 3.27 -11.39 -15.33
C ARG A 164 1.75 -11.32 -15.21
N PRO A 165 0.99 -11.95 -16.13
CA PRO A 165 -0.47 -11.99 -16.08
C PRO A 165 -1.05 -12.62 -14.80
N TRP A 166 -0.28 -13.46 -14.11
CA TRP A 166 -0.68 -14.13 -12.87
C TRP A 166 -0.14 -13.46 -11.60
N ASP A 167 0.56 -12.33 -11.74
CA ASP A 167 0.88 -11.47 -10.61
C ASP A 167 -0.36 -10.68 -10.18
N GLY A 168 -0.36 -10.17 -8.94
CA GLY A 168 -1.49 -9.44 -8.39
C GLY A 168 -1.47 -9.36 -6.85
N VAL A 169 -2.61 -9.68 -6.24
CA VAL A 169 -2.81 -9.60 -4.78
C VAL A 169 -2.95 -11.00 -4.20
N LEU A 170 -2.09 -11.34 -3.24
CA LEU A 170 -2.18 -12.57 -2.45
C LEU A 170 -2.79 -12.28 -1.09
N VAL A 171 -3.76 -13.09 -0.68
CA VAL A 171 -4.47 -12.95 0.61
C VAL A 171 -4.04 -14.06 1.57
N TYR A 172 -3.68 -13.67 2.79
CA TYR A 172 -3.23 -14.57 3.85
C TYR A 172 -4.09 -14.44 5.10
N ASN A 173 -4.12 -15.49 5.92
CA ASN A 173 -4.65 -15.44 7.28
C ASN A 173 -3.58 -14.85 8.22
N THR A 174 -3.95 -13.85 9.01
CA THR A 174 -3.07 -13.15 9.96
C THR A 174 -3.60 -13.18 11.39
N SER A 175 -4.43 -14.16 11.72
CA SER A 175 -4.98 -14.32 13.06
C SER A 175 -3.88 -14.60 14.07
N GLU A 176 -3.85 -13.83 15.17
CA GLU A 176 -2.88 -14.02 16.25
C GLU A 176 -3.08 -15.34 17.02
N ALA A 177 -4.23 -16.00 16.81
CA ALA A 177 -4.48 -17.33 17.36
C ALA A 177 -3.63 -18.41 16.66
N LEU A 178 -3.06 -18.12 15.50
CA LEU A 178 -2.17 -19.02 14.77
C LEU A 178 -0.71 -18.75 15.17
N PRO A 179 0.13 -19.80 15.28
CA PRO A 179 1.55 -19.61 15.46
C PRO A 179 2.16 -18.95 14.22
N LEU A 180 3.34 -18.32 14.37
CA LEU A 180 4.14 -17.90 13.23
C LEU A 180 4.50 -19.12 12.38
N ASP A 181 3.91 -19.18 11.19
CA ASP A 181 4.16 -20.18 10.17
C ASP A 181 5.08 -19.57 9.10
N PRO A 182 6.25 -20.16 8.77
CA PRO A 182 7.10 -19.66 7.70
C PRO A 182 6.51 -19.84 6.29
N SER A 183 5.44 -20.62 6.13
CA SER A 183 4.80 -20.90 4.84
C SER A 183 3.27 -20.93 4.98
N PRO A 184 2.64 -19.82 5.44
CA PRO A 184 1.21 -19.79 5.65
C PRO A 184 0.49 -19.97 4.30
N PRO A 185 -0.63 -20.69 4.24
CA PRO A 185 -1.33 -20.95 3.00
C PRO A 185 -1.88 -19.64 2.41
N ILE A 186 -1.83 -19.54 1.08
CA ILE A 186 -2.50 -18.48 0.32
C ILE A 186 -4.00 -18.80 0.35
N LEU A 187 -4.80 -17.92 0.98
CA LEU A 187 -6.26 -18.04 1.00
C LEU A 187 -6.86 -17.70 -0.36
N GLN A 188 -6.25 -16.75 -1.07
CA GLN A 188 -6.69 -16.30 -2.37
C GLN A 188 -5.53 -15.68 -3.15
N ASN A 189 -5.51 -15.90 -4.47
CA ASN A 189 -4.65 -15.18 -5.40
C ASN A 189 -5.55 -14.43 -6.41
N VAL A 190 -5.58 -13.10 -6.32
CA VAL A 190 -6.34 -12.23 -7.22
C VAL A 190 -5.38 -11.69 -8.28
N THR A 191 -5.54 -12.15 -9.51
CA THR A 191 -4.67 -11.77 -10.64
C THR A 191 -5.34 -10.72 -11.52
N GLY A 192 -4.56 -10.08 -12.40
CA GLY A 192 -5.08 -9.26 -13.50
C GLY A 192 -4.61 -7.81 -13.46
N LEU A 193 -4.44 -7.23 -12.27
CA LEU A 193 -3.73 -5.95 -12.10
C LEU A 193 -2.26 -6.24 -11.83
N ARG A 194 -1.37 -5.61 -12.58
CA ARG A 194 0.08 -5.77 -12.50
C ARG A 194 0.73 -4.57 -11.85
N ALA A 195 2.01 -4.67 -11.52
CA ALA A 195 2.82 -3.59 -10.96
C ALA A 195 2.10 -2.86 -9.80
N ILE A 196 1.56 -3.60 -8.82
CA ILE A 196 0.76 -3.02 -7.73
C ILE A 196 1.68 -2.32 -6.73
N HIS A 197 1.43 -1.02 -6.50
CA HIS A 197 2.21 -0.19 -5.57
C HIS A 197 1.39 0.39 -4.41
N GLY A 198 0.05 0.40 -4.53
CA GLY A 198 -0.85 0.89 -3.50
C GLY A 198 -2.07 -0.02 -3.32
N LEU A 199 -2.41 -0.30 -2.07
CA LEU A 199 -3.65 -0.95 -1.67
C LEU A 199 -4.37 -0.10 -0.63
N ILE A 200 -5.69 -0.06 -0.66
CA ILE A 200 -6.50 0.53 0.41
C ILE A 200 -7.85 -0.17 0.55
N TRP A 201 -8.21 -0.49 1.79
CA TRP A 201 -9.53 -1.00 2.12
C TRP A 201 -10.54 0.13 2.22
N ASP A 202 -11.67 -0.07 1.56
CA ASP A 202 -12.82 0.80 1.58
C ASP A 202 -13.97 0.12 2.34
N GLU A 203 -14.07 0.42 3.64
CA GLU A 203 -15.09 -0.16 4.51
C GLU A 203 -16.52 0.20 4.07
N ALA A 204 -16.74 1.41 3.55
CA ALA A 204 -18.07 1.85 3.13
C ALA A 204 -18.53 1.18 1.83
N GLY A 205 -17.58 0.85 0.95
CA GLY A 205 -17.83 0.11 -0.28
C GLY A 205 -17.66 -1.41 -0.16
N SER A 206 -17.21 -1.90 1.00
CA SER A 206 -16.78 -3.29 1.21
C SER A 206 -15.88 -3.78 0.06
N ALA A 207 -14.82 -3.04 -0.25
CA ALA A 207 -13.95 -3.34 -1.38
C ALA A 207 -12.47 -3.05 -1.07
N LEU A 208 -11.58 -3.87 -1.63
CA LEU A 208 -10.16 -3.55 -1.70
C LEU A 208 -9.89 -2.78 -2.98
N TRP A 209 -9.34 -1.57 -2.89
CA TRP A 209 -8.85 -0.83 -4.04
C TRP A 209 -7.36 -1.03 -4.21
N ALA A 210 -6.92 -1.24 -5.45
CA ALA A 210 -5.52 -1.40 -5.81
C ALA A 210 -5.11 -0.42 -6.91
N ALA A 211 -3.86 0.05 -6.84
CA ALA A 211 -3.22 0.91 -7.83
C ALA A 211 -2.01 0.20 -8.44
N GLY A 212 -1.98 0.15 -9.77
CA GLY A 212 -0.90 -0.45 -10.56
C GLY A 212 -1.09 -0.17 -12.04
N THR A 213 -0.91 -1.19 -12.88
CA THR A 213 -1.06 -1.12 -14.33
C THR A 213 -1.89 -2.26 -14.89
N ASP A 214 -2.64 -2.00 -15.97
CA ASP A 214 -3.48 -3.01 -16.63
C ASP A 214 -2.68 -4.02 -17.47
N PHE A 215 -1.51 -3.61 -17.95
CA PHE A 215 -0.52 -4.47 -18.63
C PHE A 215 0.85 -4.36 -17.93
N ALA A 216 1.83 -5.15 -18.38
CA ALA A 216 3.18 -5.10 -17.85
C ALA A 216 3.81 -3.71 -17.99
N ALA A 217 4.11 -3.08 -16.85
CA ALA A 217 4.74 -1.76 -16.79
C ALA A 217 6.12 -1.76 -17.44
N ASP A 218 6.87 -2.86 -17.42
CA ASP A 218 8.20 -2.97 -18.01
C ASP A 218 8.23 -3.04 -19.55
N GLY A 219 7.05 -3.06 -20.19
CA GLY A 219 6.89 -3.15 -21.64
C GLY A 219 7.05 -4.55 -22.21
N SER A 220 7.00 -5.60 -21.38
CA SER A 220 7.08 -7.00 -21.84
C SER A 220 5.80 -7.52 -22.49
N ASP A 221 4.64 -6.88 -22.26
CA ASP A 221 3.41 -7.12 -23.01
C ASP A 221 3.44 -6.41 -24.37
N PRO A 222 2.73 -6.93 -25.39
CA PRO A 222 2.60 -6.24 -26.68
C PRO A 222 1.74 -4.97 -26.60
N GLU A 223 0.81 -4.91 -25.63
CA GLU A 223 -0.02 -3.75 -25.37
C GLU A 223 0.67 -2.72 -24.46
N PRO A 224 0.51 -1.40 -24.73
CA PRO A 224 0.91 -0.35 -23.80
C PRO A 224 0.18 -0.43 -22.46
N ALA A 225 0.93 -0.28 -21.37
CA ALA A 225 0.35 -0.24 -20.02
C ALA A 225 -0.11 1.16 -19.65
N ARG A 226 -1.22 1.25 -18.91
CA ARG A 226 -1.78 2.48 -18.34
C ARG A 226 -1.80 2.40 -16.83
N ALA A 227 -1.57 3.53 -16.17
CA ALA A 227 -1.91 3.69 -14.77
C ALA A 227 -3.39 3.36 -14.54
N THR A 228 -3.63 2.39 -13.66
CA THR A 228 -4.92 1.75 -13.47
C THR A 228 -5.21 1.59 -11.98
N ILE A 229 -6.47 1.84 -11.61
CA ILE A 229 -7.01 1.43 -10.32
C ILE A 229 -8.08 0.36 -10.53
N HIS A 230 -8.11 -0.63 -9.63
CA HIS A 230 -9.09 -1.71 -9.64
C HIS A 230 -9.74 -1.83 -8.26
N ALA A 231 -11.06 -1.80 -8.18
CA ALA A 231 -11.78 -2.21 -6.99
C ALA A 231 -12.10 -3.70 -7.04
N TYR A 232 -11.83 -4.40 -5.95
CA TYR A 232 -12.22 -5.78 -5.74
C TYR A 232 -13.30 -5.84 -4.65
N PRO A 233 -14.59 -5.92 -5.01
CA PRO A 233 -15.65 -6.12 -4.04
C PRO A 233 -15.38 -7.35 -3.17
N PHE A 234 -15.67 -7.23 -1.87
CA PHE A 234 -15.48 -8.30 -0.90
C PHE A 234 -16.80 -9.02 -0.65
N ASP A 235 -16.79 -10.33 -0.85
CA ASP A 235 -17.91 -11.19 -0.51
C ASP A 235 -17.82 -11.60 0.96
N GLU A 236 -18.61 -10.95 1.82
CA GLU A 236 -18.72 -11.25 3.25
C GLU A 236 -19.05 -12.72 3.56
N ALA A 237 -19.78 -13.41 2.68
CA ALA A 237 -20.20 -14.79 2.92
C ALA A 237 -19.05 -15.78 2.72
N THR A 238 -18.16 -15.50 1.77
CA THR A 238 -17.03 -16.38 1.43
C THR A 238 -15.68 -15.87 1.96
N GLY A 239 -15.62 -14.58 2.32
CA GLY A 239 -14.39 -13.87 2.67
C GLY A 239 -13.44 -13.69 1.48
N LEU A 240 -13.96 -13.70 0.25
CA LEU A 240 -13.15 -13.62 -0.97
C LEU A 240 -13.34 -12.27 -1.68
N LEU A 241 -12.26 -11.79 -2.28
CA LEU A 241 -12.27 -10.65 -3.19
C LEU A 241 -12.78 -11.08 -4.57
N GLN A 242 -13.59 -10.24 -5.22
CA GLN A 242 -14.14 -10.52 -6.54
C GLN A 242 -13.44 -9.64 -7.59
N ALA A 243 -12.85 -10.28 -8.61
CA ALA A 243 -12.34 -9.56 -9.77
C ALA A 243 -13.46 -9.38 -10.79
N ASP A 244 -13.81 -8.12 -11.05
CA ASP A 244 -14.81 -7.72 -12.04
C ASP A 244 -14.30 -6.52 -12.83
N ASP A 245 -14.31 -6.63 -14.16
CA ASP A 245 -13.85 -5.60 -15.10
C ASP A 245 -14.69 -4.32 -15.03
N ALA A 246 -15.91 -4.40 -14.49
CA ALA A 246 -16.78 -3.24 -14.27
C ALA A 246 -16.19 -2.21 -13.29
N TYR A 247 -15.22 -2.62 -12.46
CA TYR A 247 -14.56 -1.77 -11.47
C TYR A 247 -13.09 -1.49 -11.79
N VAL A 248 -12.72 -1.56 -13.08
CA VAL A 248 -11.38 -1.20 -13.56
C VAL A 248 -11.42 0.18 -14.19
N TYR A 249 -10.67 1.13 -13.62
CA TYR A 249 -10.60 2.51 -14.07
C TYR A 249 -9.17 2.85 -14.47
N ARG A 250 -9.01 3.40 -15.67
CA ARG A 250 -7.70 3.68 -16.29
C ARG A 250 -7.57 5.16 -16.57
N LEU A 251 -6.36 5.70 -16.46
CA LEU A 251 -6.04 6.97 -17.13
C LEU A 251 -6.03 6.76 -18.64
N ASP A 252 -6.41 7.77 -19.42
CA ASP A 252 -6.74 7.61 -20.84
C ASP A 252 -5.53 7.18 -21.69
N GLU A 253 -4.38 7.81 -21.46
CA GLU A 253 -3.19 7.67 -22.29
C GLU A 253 -2.10 6.82 -21.63
N PRO A 254 -1.57 5.79 -22.32
CA PRO A 254 -0.35 5.12 -21.88
C PRO A 254 0.85 6.02 -22.16
N ILE A 255 1.61 6.35 -21.13
CA ILE A 255 2.78 7.24 -21.23
C ILE A 255 4.04 6.45 -20.90
N ARG A 256 5.10 6.62 -21.69
CA ARG A 256 6.43 6.07 -21.38
C ARG A 256 7.14 6.97 -20.36
N GLN A 257 7.91 6.38 -19.45
CA GLN A 257 8.69 7.15 -18.48
C GLN A 257 10.00 7.75 -19.06
N GLU A 258 10.02 8.08 -20.35
CA GLU A 258 11.21 8.56 -21.05
C GLU A 258 11.62 9.98 -20.63
N VAL A 259 10.66 10.80 -20.20
CA VAL A 259 10.95 12.18 -19.76
C VAL A 259 11.91 12.15 -18.57
N GLU A 260 11.67 11.27 -17.59
CA GLU A 260 12.55 11.13 -16.43
C GLU A 260 13.78 10.28 -16.76
N TRP A 261 13.60 9.10 -17.34
CA TRP A 261 14.66 8.09 -17.42
C TRP A 261 15.44 8.09 -18.74
N GLY A 262 15.04 8.93 -19.69
CA GLY A 262 15.65 9.07 -21.02
C GLY A 262 14.98 8.23 -22.10
N ALA A 263 15.24 8.62 -23.35
CA ALA A 263 14.67 7.98 -24.53
C ALA A 263 14.98 6.47 -24.60
N GLY A 264 13.97 5.66 -24.93
CA GLY A 264 14.08 4.21 -25.01
C GLY A 264 13.97 3.48 -23.67
N PHE A 265 13.71 4.19 -22.56
CA PHE A 265 13.40 3.52 -21.30
C PHE A 265 12.09 2.73 -21.42
N SER A 266 12.13 1.44 -21.06
CA SER A 266 11.06 0.51 -21.40
C SER A 266 9.85 0.59 -20.47
N TRP A 267 9.90 1.37 -19.40
CA TRP A 267 8.80 1.42 -18.46
C TRP A 267 7.69 2.38 -18.90
N TRP A 268 6.46 1.95 -18.66
CA TRP A 268 5.25 2.75 -18.73
C TRP A 268 4.99 3.42 -17.37
N VAL A 269 4.31 4.55 -17.41
CA VAL A 269 3.83 5.26 -16.22
C VAL A 269 2.73 4.42 -15.54
N GLY A 270 2.87 4.21 -14.24
CA GLY A 270 1.97 3.43 -13.40
C GLY A 270 1.55 4.18 -12.14
N ALA A 271 0.43 3.76 -11.55
CA ALA A 271 -0.06 4.32 -10.31
C ALA A 271 0.76 3.81 -9.10
N HIS A 272 1.12 4.72 -8.19
CA HIS A 272 2.02 4.48 -7.05
C HIS A 272 1.33 4.38 -5.70
N ASP A 273 0.34 5.24 -5.42
CA ASP A 273 -0.35 5.27 -4.13
C ASP A 273 -1.84 5.61 -4.28
N LEU A 274 -2.63 5.20 -3.28
CA LEU A 274 -4.04 5.50 -3.13
C LEU A 274 -4.27 6.16 -1.78
N VAL A 275 -4.59 7.45 -1.81
CA VAL A 275 -4.73 8.26 -0.59
C VAL A 275 -6.15 8.75 -0.46
N PRO A 276 -6.90 8.30 0.56
CA PRO A 276 -8.26 8.75 0.75
C PRO A 276 -8.29 10.20 1.19
N ILE A 277 -9.32 10.91 0.75
CA ILE A 277 -9.55 12.28 1.20
C ILE A 277 -10.45 12.22 2.44
N PRO A 278 -10.03 12.80 3.59
CA PRO A 278 -10.82 12.78 4.81
C PRO A 278 -12.28 13.22 4.60
N ASN A 279 -13.22 12.44 5.13
CA ASN A 279 -14.67 12.65 5.06
C ASN A 279 -15.25 12.75 3.63
N GLN A 280 -14.53 12.28 2.61
CA GLN A 280 -14.98 12.29 1.22
C GLN A 280 -14.86 10.89 0.60
N ARG A 281 -15.81 10.54 -0.27
CA ARG A 281 -15.78 9.31 -1.08
C ARG A 281 -14.91 9.46 -2.32
N LYS A 282 -13.66 9.84 -2.09
CA LYS A 282 -12.66 10.14 -3.12
C LYS A 282 -11.28 9.62 -2.70
N PHE A 283 -10.47 9.28 -3.68
CA PHE A 283 -9.03 9.07 -3.49
C PHE A 283 -8.25 10.06 -4.34
N LEU A 284 -7.08 10.43 -3.84
CA LEU A 284 -6.00 10.94 -4.65
C LEU A 284 -5.08 9.78 -5.05
N ILE A 285 -4.57 9.88 -6.27
CA ILE A 285 -3.71 8.88 -6.90
C ILE A 285 -2.47 9.60 -7.36
N SER A 286 -1.29 9.08 -6.97
CA SER A 286 -0.04 9.46 -7.62
C SER A 286 0.34 8.44 -8.67
N GLU A 287 1.00 8.90 -9.71
CA GLU A 287 1.69 8.08 -10.72
C GLU A 287 3.10 8.66 -10.97
N ASP A 288 3.90 8.03 -11.82
CA ASP A 288 5.26 8.52 -12.10
C ASP A 288 5.28 9.97 -12.65
N HIS A 289 4.24 10.40 -13.39
CA HIS A 289 4.22 11.73 -14.04
C HIS A 289 3.31 12.76 -13.36
N GLY A 290 2.38 12.34 -12.49
CA GLY A 290 1.32 13.23 -12.03
C GLY A 290 0.52 12.82 -10.80
N LEU A 291 -0.52 13.62 -10.58
CA LEU A 291 -1.50 13.47 -9.49
C LEU A 291 -2.92 13.50 -10.05
N HIS A 292 -3.80 12.67 -9.50
CA HIS A 292 -5.19 12.57 -9.97
C HIS A 292 -6.15 12.45 -8.81
N ALA A 293 -7.36 12.99 -8.96
CA ALA A 293 -8.45 12.76 -8.03
C ALA A 293 -9.51 11.85 -8.66
N PHE A 294 -9.86 10.77 -7.98
CA PHE A 294 -10.88 9.82 -8.39
C PHE A 294 -12.10 9.92 -7.48
N ASP A 295 -13.27 10.08 -8.09
CA ASP A 295 -14.57 10.12 -7.41
C ASP A 295 -15.23 8.74 -7.48
N ILE A 296 -15.35 8.10 -6.31
CA ILE A 296 -15.84 6.72 -6.21
C ILE A 296 -17.32 6.63 -6.60
N PRO A 297 -18.24 7.51 -6.13
CA PRO A 297 -19.65 7.43 -6.49
C PRO A 297 -19.91 7.51 -8.00
N THR A 298 -19.13 8.32 -8.72
CA THR A 298 -19.30 8.48 -10.17
C THR A 298 -18.40 7.56 -11.00
N GLY A 299 -17.38 6.95 -10.39
CA GLY A 299 -16.41 6.09 -11.07
C GLY A 299 -15.54 6.87 -12.06
N ARG A 300 -15.16 8.11 -11.74
CA ARG A 300 -14.48 9.02 -12.67
C ARG A 300 -13.28 9.70 -12.07
N PHE A 301 -12.24 9.88 -12.88
CA PHE A 301 -11.21 10.88 -12.63
C PHE A 301 -11.82 12.28 -12.84
N THR A 302 -11.56 13.19 -11.90
CA THR A 302 -12.26 14.49 -11.82
C THR A 302 -11.30 15.68 -11.89
N GLU A 303 -10.13 15.57 -11.26
CA GLU A 303 -9.10 16.59 -11.26
C GLU A 303 -7.73 15.96 -11.56
N HIS A 304 -6.83 16.72 -12.18
CA HIS A 304 -5.48 16.27 -12.54
C HIS A 304 -4.44 17.34 -12.19
N ASN A 305 -3.25 16.90 -11.77
CA ASN A 305 -2.03 17.69 -11.59
C ASN A 305 -2.23 18.95 -10.75
N ALA A 306 -1.97 20.12 -11.32
CA ALA A 306 -2.09 21.41 -10.63
C ALA A 306 -3.48 21.59 -9.99
N ALA A 307 -4.57 21.16 -10.65
CA ALA A 307 -5.91 21.26 -10.08
C ALA A 307 -6.10 20.38 -8.83
N VAL A 308 -5.40 19.24 -8.74
CA VAL A 308 -5.37 18.41 -7.53
C VAL A 308 -4.55 19.10 -6.45
N ALA A 309 -3.34 19.56 -6.79
CA ALA A 309 -2.44 20.20 -5.84
C ALA A 309 -3.06 21.48 -5.24
N ASP A 310 -3.62 22.36 -6.07
CA ASP A 310 -4.26 23.61 -5.63
C ASP A 310 -5.45 23.36 -4.71
N LYS A 311 -6.20 22.28 -4.96
CA LYS A 311 -7.43 21.97 -4.24
C LYS A 311 -7.19 21.21 -2.94
N TYR A 312 -6.29 20.24 -2.95
CA TYR A 312 -6.14 19.27 -1.85
C TYR A 312 -4.76 19.31 -1.18
N MET A 313 -3.76 19.96 -1.79
CA MET A 313 -2.39 20.02 -1.26
C MET A 313 -1.83 21.46 -1.31
N PRO A 314 -2.56 22.48 -0.78
CA PRO A 314 -2.11 23.86 -0.81
C PRO A 314 -0.78 24.02 -0.06
N GLY A 315 0.22 24.60 -0.72
CA GLY A 315 1.58 24.74 -0.16
C GLY A 315 2.53 23.60 -0.53
N PHE A 316 2.10 22.65 -1.36
CA PHE A 316 2.98 21.63 -1.94
C PHE A 316 4.21 22.24 -2.61
N ARG A 317 5.37 21.60 -2.43
CA ARG A 317 6.64 21.95 -3.07
C ARG A 317 7.32 20.71 -3.63
N VAL A 318 7.92 20.87 -4.80
CA VAL A 318 8.76 19.82 -5.38
C VAL A 318 9.99 19.58 -4.50
N THR A 319 10.36 18.32 -4.32
CA THR A 319 11.56 17.92 -3.54
C THR A 319 12.84 18.34 -4.27
N THR A 320 12.83 18.41 -5.60
CA THR A 320 13.95 18.86 -6.42
C THR A 320 13.48 19.82 -7.52
N ASN A 321 14.29 20.82 -7.87
CA ASN A 321 13.94 21.83 -8.88
C ASN A 321 14.24 21.37 -10.33
N ASP A 322 14.68 20.12 -10.50
CA ASP A 322 15.14 19.53 -11.77
C ASP A 322 14.12 18.53 -12.35
N ARG A 323 12.83 18.60 -11.96
CA ARG A 323 11.77 17.72 -12.47
C ARG A 323 11.34 18.07 -13.89
N HIS A 324 12.26 18.00 -14.83
CA HIS A 324 12.04 18.27 -16.23
C HIS A 324 12.95 17.41 -17.10
N GLY A 325 12.48 17.08 -18.29
CA GLY A 325 13.21 16.25 -19.22
C GLY A 325 12.70 16.41 -20.64
N VAL A 326 13.12 15.50 -21.51
CA VAL A 326 12.74 15.50 -22.92
C VAL A 326 12.20 14.11 -23.26
N ASP A 327 11.03 14.05 -23.88
CA ASP A 327 10.43 12.78 -24.31
C ASP A 327 11.12 12.20 -25.57
N GLY A 328 10.68 11.02 -26.00
CA GLY A 328 11.19 10.34 -27.20
C GLY A 328 11.05 11.13 -28.51
N ASP A 329 10.14 12.11 -28.57
CA ASP A 329 9.93 12.99 -29.72
C ASP A 329 10.77 14.28 -29.66
N GLY A 330 11.57 14.45 -28.60
CA GLY A 330 12.40 15.63 -28.42
C GLY A 330 11.67 16.82 -27.80
N VAL A 331 10.50 16.63 -27.20
CA VAL A 331 9.71 17.68 -26.57
C VAL A 331 10.07 17.81 -25.09
N PHE A 332 10.39 19.02 -24.67
CA PHE A 332 10.65 19.35 -23.27
C PHE A 332 9.36 19.30 -22.44
N GLN A 333 9.42 18.62 -21.30
CA GLN A 333 8.28 18.49 -20.38
C GLN A 333 8.71 18.76 -18.93
N GLU A 334 7.82 19.36 -18.15
CA GLU A 334 7.96 19.55 -16.70
C GLU A 334 7.02 18.61 -15.95
N LEU A 335 7.54 17.87 -14.97
CA LEU A 335 6.81 16.87 -14.18
C LEU A 335 6.85 17.17 -12.67
N PRO A 336 6.40 18.35 -12.22
CA PRO A 336 6.51 18.76 -10.81
C PRO A 336 5.70 17.88 -9.85
N TYR A 337 4.61 17.26 -10.33
CA TYR A 337 3.71 16.43 -9.52
C TYR A 337 4.01 14.93 -9.63
N GLY A 338 4.96 14.57 -10.49
CA GLY A 338 5.33 13.18 -10.71
C GLY A 338 6.03 12.57 -9.51
N ASP A 339 5.96 11.25 -9.46
CA ASP A 339 6.84 10.40 -8.65
C ASP A 339 6.74 10.64 -7.13
N LEU A 340 5.53 11.01 -6.71
CA LEU A 340 5.11 10.95 -5.31
C LEU A 340 4.91 9.48 -4.91
N LYS A 341 5.95 8.90 -4.29
CA LYS A 341 5.99 7.48 -3.91
C LYS A 341 5.06 7.14 -2.73
N GLY A 342 4.72 8.14 -1.91
CA GLY A 342 3.68 8.05 -0.91
C GLY A 342 3.28 9.40 -0.35
N PHE A 343 2.00 9.55 0.01
CA PHE A 343 1.50 10.74 0.69
C PHE A 343 0.30 10.42 1.59
N SER A 344 -0.08 11.36 2.44
CA SER A 344 -1.16 11.18 3.41
C SER A 344 -1.74 12.53 3.82
N ILE A 345 -3.08 12.62 3.87
CA ILE A 345 -3.82 13.85 4.22
C ILE A 345 -4.52 13.65 5.56
N ALA A 346 -4.34 14.59 6.47
CA ALA A 346 -5.02 14.64 7.76
C ALA A 346 -6.31 15.46 7.70
N PRO A 347 -7.26 15.28 8.63
CA PRO A 347 -8.56 15.95 8.61
C PRO A 347 -8.48 17.46 8.84
N ASP A 348 -7.40 17.92 9.47
CA ASP A 348 -7.09 19.35 9.65
C ASP A 348 -6.60 20.03 8.35
N GLY A 349 -6.46 19.27 7.26
CA GLY A 349 -5.93 19.74 5.97
C GLY A 349 -4.41 19.71 5.87
N SER A 350 -3.71 19.32 6.93
CA SER A 350 -2.27 19.06 6.89
C SER A 350 -2.00 17.82 6.05
N PHE A 351 -0.86 17.79 5.37
CA PHE A 351 -0.48 16.62 4.61
C PHE A 351 1.03 16.38 4.67
N ILE A 352 1.39 15.12 4.48
CA ILE A 352 2.78 14.69 4.34
C ILE A 352 2.96 13.97 3.02
N TYR A 353 4.16 14.04 2.48
CA TYR A 353 4.50 13.34 1.27
C TYR A 353 5.99 13.03 1.17
N VAL A 354 6.28 12.03 0.35
CA VAL A 354 7.62 11.63 -0.06
C VAL A 354 7.62 11.62 -1.59
N GLN A 355 8.35 12.56 -2.17
CA GLN A 355 8.63 12.57 -3.60
C GLN A 355 10.01 11.98 -3.82
N SER A 356 10.17 11.18 -4.88
CA SER A 356 11.50 10.73 -5.28
C SER A 356 12.40 11.90 -5.63
N LEU A 357 13.73 11.72 -5.53
CA LEU A 357 14.64 12.63 -6.24
C LEU A 357 14.60 12.29 -7.75
N TRP A 358 14.80 13.28 -8.61
CA TRP A 358 14.83 13.07 -10.06
C TRP A 358 15.82 11.97 -10.46
N GLN A 359 15.37 11.00 -11.27
CA GLN A 359 16.13 9.82 -11.69
C GLN A 359 16.63 8.96 -10.51
N LYS A 360 15.85 8.93 -9.42
CA LYS A 360 16.05 8.05 -8.27
C LYS A 360 14.71 7.43 -7.88
N TYR A 361 14.76 6.26 -7.26
CA TYR A 361 13.54 5.57 -6.85
C TYR A 361 12.94 6.06 -5.52
N ARG A 362 13.66 6.92 -4.78
CA ARG A 362 13.38 7.24 -3.37
C ARG A 362 13.60 8.73 -3.10
N GLY A 363 12.88 9.26 -2.12
CA GLY A 363 13.11 10.59 -1.56
C GLY A 363 14.20 10.57 -0.49
N ASN A 364 14.63 11.75 -0.05
CA ASN A 364 15.65 11.91 1.00
C ASN A 364 15.14 12.62 2.27
N HIS A 365 13.84 12.88 2.36
CA HIS A 365 13.17 13.46 3.51
C HIS A 365 11.67 13.17 3.44
N THR A 366 10.94 13.44 4.52
CA THR A 366 9.48 13.57 4.50
C THR A 366 9.14 15.05 4.48
N SER A 367 8.36 15.45 3.48
CA SER A 367 7.79 16.79 3.41
C SER A 367 6.51 16.83 4.23
N ILE A 368 6.33 17.87 5.03
CA ILE A 368 5.09 18.12 5.76
C ILE A 368 4.63 19.55 5.49
N VAL A 369 3.33 19.72 5.26
CA VAL A 369 2.69 20.99 5.00
C VAL A 369 1.53 21.16 5.97
N GLU A 370 1.59 22.21 6.77
CA GLU A 370 0.60 22.53 7.80
C GLU A 370 0.16 23.97 7.61
N ASN A 371 -1.15 24.20 7.48
CA ASN A 371 -1.69 25.54 7.20
C ASN A 371 -1.03 26.21 5.97
N GLY A 372 -0.66 25.42 4.96
CA GLY A 372 0.05 25.88 3.76
C GLY A 372 1.54 26.18 3.95
N VAL A 373 2.10 25.92 5.13
CA VAL A 373 3.52 26.13 5.44
C VAL A 373 4.27 24.81 5.30
N TYR A 374 5.18 24.77 4.33
CA TYR A 374 6.06 23.64 4.05
C TYR A 374 7.26 23.57 5.00
N ARG A 375 7.61 22.37 5.43
CA ARG A 375 8.85 22.04 6.13
C ARG A 375 9.32 20.61 5.82
N GLU A 376 10.59 20.36 6.06
CA GLU A 376 11.24 19.06 5.85
C GLU A 376 11.62 18.43 7.18
N ILE A 377 11.30 17.15 7.35
CA ILE A 377 11.71 16.32 8.48
C ILE A 377 12.38 15.04 7.97
N ASN A 378 13.10 14.34 8.86
CA ASN A 378 13.85 13.12 8.52
C ASN A 378 14.85 13.27 7.36
N GLN A 379 15.50 14.44 7.26
CA GLN A 379 16.44 14.73 6.18
C GLN A 379 17.64 13.78 6.15
N GLY A 380 18.06 13.40 4.93
CA GLY A 380 19.27 12.61 4.67
C GLY A 380 19.06 11.10 4.67
N LEU A 381 17.82 10.61 4.83
CA LEU A 381 17.49 9.18 4.85
C LEU A 381 16.72 8.82 3.58
N GLU A 382 17.03 7.66 2.98
CA GLU A 382 16.26 7.15 1.85
C GLU A 382 14.88 6.69 2.32
N ILE A 383 13.84 7.32 1.80
CA ILE A 383 12.44 7.09 2.20
C ILE A 383 11.61 6.84 0.94
N TYR A 384 10.70 5.88 1.01
CA TYR A 384 9.68 5.65 -0.03
C TYR A 384 8.29 6.07 0.44
N ARG A 385 7.97 5.86 1.72
CA ARG A 385 6.62 6.08 2.25
C ARG A 385 6.65 6.61 3.68
N SER A 386 5.84 7.65 3.90
CA SER A 386 5.51 8.20 5.21
C SER A 386 4.00 8.40 5.26
N ARG A 387 3.36 8.03 6.37
CA ARG A 387 1.91 8.14 6.55
C ARG A 387 1.58 8.68 7.94
N TRP A 388 0.46 9.38 8.06
CA TRP A 388 -0.08 9.68 9.38
C TRP A 388 -0.34 8.37 10.13
N PHE A 389 0.05 8.32 11.40
CA PHE A 389 -0.11 7.14 12.25
C PHE A 389 -1.48 7.16 12.94
N GLY A 390 -2.55 7.11 12.14
CA GLY A 390 -3.92 7.17 12.63
C GLY A 390 -4.96 6.67 11.64
N ASN A 391 -6.19 6.50 12.14
CA ASN A 391 -7.37 6.28 11.30
C ASN A 391 -7.62 7.49 10.42
N ILE A 392 -8.04 7.28 9.17
CA ILE A 392 -8.44 8.38 8.29
C ILE A 392 -9.94 8.64 8.46
N ASP A 393 -10.33 9.88 8.74
CA ASP A 393 -11.73 10.23 8.98
C ASP A 393 -12.60 9.90 7.77
N GLY A 394 -13.72 9.21 8.00
CA GLY A 394 -14.59 8.68 6.94
C GLY A 394 -14.04 7.43 6.24
N TRP A 395 -12.87 6.93 6.65
CA TRP A 395 -12.14 5.81 6.07
C TRP A 395 -11.61 4.85 7.15
N PRO A 396 -12.50 4.22 7.93
CA PRO A 396 -12.08 3.31 9.00
C PRO A 396 -11.38 2.07 8.45
N LYS A 397 -10.32 1.62 9.14
CA LYS A 397 -9.62 0.35 8.84
C LYS A 397 -10.38 -0.85 9.40
N PRO A 398 -10.41 -2.01 8.73
CA PRO A 398 -11.10 -3.18 9.26
C PRO A 398 -10.47 -3.59 10.59
N LEU A 399 -11.31 -4.04 11.53
CA LEU A 399 -10.87 -4.52 12.84
C LEU A 399 -10.40 -5.96 12.79
#